data_AF-A0A7C3HCP0-F1
#
_entry.id   AF-A0A7C3HCP0-F1
#
_cell.length_a   1.000
_cell.length_b   1.000
_cell.length_c   1.000
_cell.angle_alpha   90.00
_cell.angle_beta   90.00
_cell.angle_gamma   90.00
#
_symmetry.space_group_name_H-M   'P 1'
#
loop_
_entity.id
_entity.type
_entity.pdbx_description
1 polymer ?
#
loop_
_entity_poly.entity_id
_entity_poly.type
_entity_poly.pdbx_seq_one_letter_code
_entity_poly.pdbx_strand_id
1 'polypeptide(L)' 'MAEPTPRHLPPPKSPVYLVLLWRDETGRWEGRIKDARTGAEHPFYAIEELLSWLENHNQRRLA' A
#
# COMPACT_ATOMS: atom_id res chain seq x y z
N MET A 1 -37.26 17.17 -8.65
CA MET A 1 -35.89 16.69 -8.89
C MET A 1 -35.25 16.53 -7.52
N ALA A 2 -34.89 15.31 -7.11
CA ALA A 2 -34.26 15.10 -5.79
C ALA A 2 -32.78 15.46 -5.89
N GLU A 3 -32.29 16.33 -5.01
CA GLU A 3 -30.87 16.61 -4.88
C GLU A 3 -30.11 15.31 -4.53
N PRO A 4 -28.95 15.04 -5.15
CA PRO A 4 -28.15 13.89 -4.78
C PRO A 4 -27.70 14.06 -3.33
N THR A 5 -28.17 13.18 -2.45
CA THR A 5 -27.77 13.14 -1.04
C THR A 5 -26.23 13.17 -0.96
N PRO A 6 -25.62 14.13 -0.25
CA PRO A 6 -24.17 14.19 -0.11
C PRO A 6 -23.67 12.86 0.45
N ARG A 7 -22.85 12.16 -0.33
CA ARG A 7 -22.17 10.97 0.17
C ARG A 7 -21.11 11.44 1.17
N HIS A 8 -21.48 11.48 2.44
CA HIS A 8 -20.54 11.53 3.56
C HIS A 8 -19.80 10.18 3.65
N LEU A 9 -18.97 9.88 2.64
CA LEU A 9 -18.02 8.80 2.75
C LEU A 9 -17.03 9.21 3.84
N PRO A 10 -16.77 8.38 4.86
CA PRO A 10 -15.71 8.66 5.80
C PRO A 10 -14.42 8.86 4.98
N PRO A 11 -13.58 9.85 5.33
CA PRO A 11 -12.28 10.00 4.68
C PRO A 11 -11.55 8.67 4.75
N PRO A 12 -10.81 8.25 3.70
CA PRO A 12 -10.16 6.94 3.66
C PRO A 12 -9.27 6.79 4.90
N LYS A 13 -9.78 6.03 5.89
CA LYS A 13 -9.26 6.06 7.26
C LYS A 13 -7.84 5.52 7.36
N SER A 14 -7.45 4.68 6.41
CA SER A 14 -6.12 4.08 6.33
C SER A 14 -5.62 4.10 4.89
N PRO A 15 -4.31 4.26 4.68
CA PRO A 15 -3.75 4.09 3.36
C PRO A 15 -3.94 2.62 2.94
N VAL A 16 -4.36 2.42 1.69
CA VAL A 16 -4.55 1.09 1.10
C VAL A 16 -3.37 0.81 0.19
N TYR A 17 -2.69 -0.30 0.43
CA TYR A 17 -1.58 -0.77 -0.38
C TYR A 17 -1.94 -2.08 -1.08
N LEU A 18 -1.62 -2.16 -2.36
CA LEU A 18 -1.65 -3.42 -3.10
C LEU A 18 -0.25 -4.00 -3.08
N VAL A 19 -0.12 -5.24 -2.62
CA VAL A 19 1.16 -5.96 -2.56
C VAL A 19 1.12 -7.10 -3.56
N LEU A 20 2.06 -7.11 -4.49
CA LEU A 20 2.31 -8.23 -5.41
C LEU A 20 3.59 -8.93 -4.98
N LEU A 21 3.50 -10.25 -4.75
CA LEU A 21 4.60 -11.12 -4.31
C LEU A 21 4.80 -12.25 -5.31
N TRP A 22 6.04 -12.50 -5.69
CA TRP A 22 6.40 -13.63 -6.54
C TRP A 22 7.76 -14.20 -6.13
N ARG A 23 8.05 -15.42 -6.59
CA ARG A 23 9.40 -16.00 -6.53
C ARG A 23 10.11 -15.71 -7.84
N ASP A 24 11.38 -15.32 -7.77
CA ASP A 24 12.25 -15.20 -8.94
C ASP A 24 12.70 -16.59 -9.44
N GLU A 25 13.53 -16.62 -10.48
CA GLU A 25 14.09 -17.86 -11.06
C GLU A 25 15.02 -18.61 -10.09
N THR A 26 15.54 -17.93 -9.07
CA THR A 26 16.41 -18.49 -8.04
C THR A 26 15.65 -18.96 -6.80
N GLY A 27 14.32 -18.76 -6.78
CA GLY A 27 13.46 -19.05 -5.65
C GLY A 27 13.53 -18.01 -4.53
N ARG A 28 14.07 -16.81 -4.76
CA ARG A 28 14.00 -15.67 -3.81
C ARG A 28 12.67 -14.95 -3.93
N TRP A 29 12.22 -14.36 -2.83
CA TRP A 29 11.01 -13.54 -2.84
C TRP A 29 11.29 -12.15 -3.38
N GLU A 30 10.50 -11.74 -4.35
CA GLU A 30 10.47 -10.38 -4.87
C GLU A 30 9.04 -9.85 -4.82
N GLY A 31 8.91 -8.53 -4.89
CA GLY A 31 7.60 -7.95 -5.01
C GLY A 31 7.56 -6.45 -5.24
N ARG A 32 6.34 -5.95 -5.30
CA ARG A 32 6.02 -4.54 -5.47
C ARG A 32 4.87 -4.14 -4.56
N ILE A 33 4.98 -2.95 -4.00
CA ILE A 33 3.94 -2.28 -3.23
C ILE A 33 3.43 -1.11 -4.05
N LYS A 34 2.11 -1.01 -4.23
CA LYS A 34 1.46 0.12 -4.87
C LYS A 34 0.56 0.86 -3.89
N ASP A 35 0.79 2.15 -3.70
CA ASP A 35 -0.13 3.03 -2.99
C ASP A 35 -1.37 3.26 -3.85
N ALA A 36 -2.53 2.79 -3.39
CA ALA A 36 -3.78 2.93 -4.13
C ALA A 36 -4.26 4.39 -4.23
N ARG A 37 -3.78 5.27 -3.36
CA ARG A 37 -4.14 6.70 -3.34
C ARG A 37 -3.27 7.51 -4.31
N THR A 38 -1.95 7.30 -4.28
CA THR A 38 -1.01 8.09 -5.08
C THR A 38 -0.61 7.41 -6.39
N GLY A 39 -0.84 6.10 -6.49
CA GLY A 39 -0.36 5.27 -7.60
C GLY A 39 1.14 4.98 -7.53
N ALA A 40 1.86 5.46 -6.51
CA ALA A 40 3.29 5.23 -6.35
C ALA A 40 3.59 3.75 -6.19
N GLU A 41 4.65 3.29 -6.86
CA GLU A 41 5.09 1.89 -6.81
C GLU A 41 6.50 1.80 -6.21
N HIS A 42 6.67 0.86 -5.28
CA HIS A 42 7.92 0.59 -4.59
C HIS A 42 8.31 -0.88 -4.75
N PRO A 43 9.46 -1.21 -5.37
CA PRO A 43 9.95 -2.57 -5.42
C PRO A 43 10.52 -3.00 -4.06
N PHE A 44 10.53 -4.30 -3.81
CA PHE A 44 11.31 -4.93 -2.73
C PHE A 44 11.87 -6.27 -3.21
N TYR A 45 13.02 -6.65 -2.68
CA TYR A 45 13.80 -7.83 -3.11
C TYR A 45 13.93 -8.90 -2.01
N ALA A 46 13.31 -8.65 -0.86
CA ALA A 46 13.25 -9.57 0.27
C ALA A 46 11.96 -9.34 1.08
N ILE A 47 11.46 -10.38 1.75
CA ILE A 47 10.27 -10.25 2.62
C ILE A 47 10.56 -9.29 3.78
N GLU A 48 11.77 -9.33 4.33
CA GLU A 48 12.20 -8.49 5.44
C GLU A 48 12.17 -7.01 5.07
N GLU A 49 12.48 -6.67 3.81
CA GLU A 49 12.38 -5.31 3.27
C GLU A 49 10.91 -4.85 3.19
N LEU A 50 10.01 -5.73 2.72
CA LEU A 50 8.56 -5.48 2.72
C LEU A 50 8.04 -5.22 4.14
N LEU A 51 8.39 -6.07 5.09
CA LEU A 51 7.96 -5.93 6.49
C LEU A 51 8.48 -4.61 7.10
N SER A 52 9.77 -4.33 6.91
CA SER A 52 10.39 -3.08 7.35
C SER A 52 9.71 -1.86 6.74
N TRP A 53 9.33 -1.93 5.46
CA TRP A 53 8.61 -0.84 4.80
C TRP A 53 7.23 -0.62 5.43
N LEU A 54 6.45 -1.69 5.65
CA LEU A 54 5.09 -1.61 6.23
C LEU A 54 5.09 -1.04 7.66
N GLU A 55 6.09 -1.38 8.45
CA GLU A 55 6.27 -0.87 9.81
C GLU A 55 6.62 0.63 9.82
N ASN A 56 7.64 1.02 9.04
CA ASN A 56 8.14 2.40 9.02
C ASN A 56 7.20 3.38 8.30
N HIS A 57 6.45 2.90 7.30
CA HIS A 57 5.53 3.76 6.55
C HIS A 57 4.33 4.18 7.40
N ASN A 58 3.87 3.33 8.33
CA ASN A 58 2.82 3.69 9.27
C ASN A 58 3.29 4.69 10.34
N GLN A 59 4.57 4.63 10.74
CA GLN A 59 5.13 5.55 11.74
C GLN A 59 5.23 7.00 11.23
N ARG A 60 5.55 7.21 9.95
CA ARG A 60 5.63 8.56 9.36
C ARG A 60 4.29 9.31 9.28
N ARG A 61 3.16 8.63 9.52
CA ARG A 61 1.82 9.26 9.51
C ARG A 61 1.32 9.66 10.91
N LEU A 62 2.10 9.36 11.96
CA LEU A 62 1.77 9.63 13.36
C LEU A 62 2.70 10.66 14.02
N ALA A 63 3.65 11.24 13.28
CA ALA A 63 4.55 12.30 13.73
C ALA A 63 4.16 13.65 13.12
#